data_AF-A0A8J7ANJ4-F1
#
_entry.id   AF-A0A8J7ANJ4-F1
#
_cell.length_a   1.000
_cell.length_b   1.000
_cell.length_c   1.000
_cell.angle_alpha   90.00
_cell.angle_beta   90.00
_cell.angle_gamma   90.00
#
_symmetry.space_group_name_H-M   'P 1'
#
loop_
_entity.id
_entity.type
_entity.pdbx_description
1 polymer ?
#
loop_
_entity_poly.entity_id
_entity_poly.type
_entity_poly.pdbx_seq_one_letter_code
_entity_poly.pdbx_strand_id
1 'polypeptide(L)'
;MFVNKRYIRYGLISSFFLIGYLFYQQIYQKWSEEKHQKALRACTTTLQNLRSEASKIKPVNLYPVQQNGKYGYKNGYGKIMIQPQFHRTELFHEGRGQIIDRNWFQGFINAKGEIVIPQEFRGVTDFAGGVAYFSGTREDQKKRGFIDRNGNIILELRNVDAHIETFPYSGFNNGRITAYLHKHESVPWGGFLFPYGNPVPRVYGSLDCTGKVTFEEFVWTIF
;
A
#
# COMPACT_ATOMS: atom_id res chain seq x y z
N MET A 1 -12.77 -25.24 69.46
CA MET A 1 -12.07 -24.73 68.26
C MET A 1 -13.00 -24.95 67.07
N PHE A 2 -13.86 -23.98 66.76
CA PHE A 2 -14.88 -24.08 65.71
C PHE A 2 -14.25 -23.81 64.34
N VAL A 3 -14.22 -24.83 63.47
CA VAL A 3 -13.83 -24.66 62.07
C VAL A 3 -14.96 -23.95 61.33
N ASN A 4 -14.74 -22.67 61.01
CA ASN A 4 -15.72 -21.80 60.38
C ASN A 4 -15.87 -22.16 58.89
N LYS A 5 -16.94 -22.90 58.55
CA LYS A 5 -17.40 -23.15 57.18
C LYS A 5 -17.93 -21.86 56.54
N ARG A 6 -17.06 -20.96 56.06
CA ARG A 6 -17.51 -19.82 55.23
C ARG A 6 -16.62 -19.41 54.06
N TYR A 7 -15.52 -20.11 53.77
CA TYR A 7 -14.56 -19.73 52.73
C TYR A 7 -14.60 -20.52 51.40
N ILE A 8 -15.67 -21.26 51.10
CA ILE A 8 -15.74 -22.07 49.84
C ILE A 8 -16.66 -21.46 48.76
N ARG A 9 -17.40 -20.37 49.03
CA ARG A 9 -18.42 -19.86 48.07
C ARG A 9 -18.01 -18.70 47.15
N TYR A 10 -16.82 -18.10 47.29
CA TYR A 10 -16.40 -16.97 46.44
C TYR A 10 -15.36 -17.29 45.36
N GLY A 11 -14.73 -18.48 45.37
CA GLY A 11 -13.77 -18.90 44.32
C GLY A 11 -14.41 -19.46 43.05
N LEU A 12 -15.68 -19.89 43.11
CA LEU A 12 -16.37 -20.51 41.98
C LEU A 12 -17.09 -19.49 41.09
N ILE A 13 -17.60 -18.38 41.63
CA ILE A 13 -18.35 -17.40 40.82
C ILE A 13 -17.41 -16.56 39.94
N SER A 14 -16.23 -16.17 40.42
CA SER A 14 -15.25 -15.41 39.63
C SER A 14 -14.66 -16.23 38.47
N SER A 15 -14.53 -17.54 38.64
CA SER A 15 -14.01 -18.44 37.61
C SER A 15 -15.00 -18.67 36.47
N PHE A 16 -16.32 -18.73 36.73
CA PHE A 16 -17.34 -18.81 35.66
C PHE A 16 -17.40 -17.54 34.79
N PHE A 17 -17.24 -16.35 35.38
CA PHE A 17 -17.16 -15.10 34.61
C PHE A 17 -15.90 -15.02 33.75
N LEU A 18 -14.75 -15.47 34.28
CA LEU A 18 -13.50 -15.51 33.52
C LEU A 18 -13.57 -16.51 32.36
N ILE A 19 -14.13 -17.70 32.58
CA ILE A 19 -14.34 -18.72 31.55
C ILE A 19 -15.31 -18.20 30.46
N GLY A 20 -16.41 -17.56 30.86
CA GLY A 20 -17.35 -16.95 29.92
C GLY A 20 -16.73 -15.83 29.09
N TYR A 21 -15.91 -14.97 29.70
CA TYR A 21 -15.17 -13.93 29.00
C TYR A 21 -14.13 -14.50 28.03
N LEU A 22 -13.33 -15.48 28.45
CA LEU A 22 -12.34 -16.14 27.58
C LEU A 22 -13.01 -16.87 26.40
N PHE A 23 -14.15 -17.53 26.63
CA PHE A 23 -14.93 -18.17 25.57
C PHE A 23 -15.53 -17.15 24.59
N TYR A 24 -16.07 -16.04 25.09
CA TYR A 24 -16.52 -14.92 24.27
C TYR A 24 -15.37 -14.35 23.43
N GLN A 25 -14.20 -14.12 24.03
CA GLN A 25 -13.01 -13.66 23.31
C GLN A 25 -12.61 -14.66 22.21
N GLN A 26 -12.61 -15.96 22.49
CA GLN A 26 -12.28 -16.99 21.50
C GLN A 26 -13.26 -17.02 20.32
N ILE A 27 -14.57 -16.93 20.58
CA ILE A 27 -15.58 -16.85 19.52
C ILE A 27 -15.42 -15.57 18.70
N TYR A 28 -15.22 -14.43 19.37
CA TYR A 28 -15.04 -13.15 18.71
C TYR A 28 -13.80 -13.16 17.81
N GLN A 29 -12.68 -13.70 18.28
CA GLN A 29 -11.45 -13.84 17.49
C GLN A 29 -11.67 -14.73 16.26
N LYS A 30 -12.30 -15.90 16.44
CA LYS A 30 -12.58 -16.82 15.32
C LYS A 30 -13.49 -16.15 14.27
N TRP A 31 -14.53 -15.47 14.71
CA TRP A 31 -15.47 -14.76 13.83
C TRP A 31 -14.80 -13.60 13.08
N SER A 32 -13.96 -12.82 13.77
CA SER A 32 -13.17 -11.74 13.17
C SER A 32 -12.24 -12.29 12.08
N GLU A 33 -11.57 -13.41 12.35
CA GLU A 33 -10.66 -14.04 11.40
C GLU A 33 -11.41 -14.61 10.17
N GLU A 34 -12.57 -15.25 10.36
CA GLU A 34 -13.40 -15.73 9.23
C GLU A 34 -13.85 -14.57 8.31
N LYS A 35 -14.28 -13.45 8.89
CA LYS A 35 -14.65 -12.25 8.13
C LYS A 35 -13.45 -11.70 7.35
N HIS A 36 -12.30 -11.62 8.00
CA HIS A 36 -11.08 -11.14 7.39
C HIS A 36 -10.62 -12.06 6.24
N GLN A 37 -10.61 -13.38 6.44
CA GLN A 37 -10.27 -14.35 5.39
C GLN A 37 -11.22 -14.27 4.19
N LYS A 38 -12.52 -14.06 4.43
CA LYS A 38 -13.48 -13.83 3.34
C LYS A 38 -13.16 -12.56 2.54
N ALA A 39 -12.86 -11.46 3.23
CA ALA A 39 -12.47 -10.20 2.61
C ALA A 39 -11.15 -10.35 1.82
N LEU A 40 -10.16 -11.03 2.39
CA LEU A 40 -8.86 -11.29 1.78
C LEU A 40 -9.00 -12.10 0.48
N ARG A 41 -9.85 -13.15 0.48
CA ARG A 41 -10.13 -13.95 -0.73
C ARG A 41 -10.77 -13.12 -1.84
N ALA A 42 -11.78 -12.32 -1.49
CA ALA A 42 -12.46 -11.44 -2.45
C ALA A 42 -11.47 -10.45 -3.07
N CYS A 43 -10.68 -9.80 -2.23
CA CYS A 43 -9.69 -8.83 -2.68
C CYS A 43 -8.58 -9.48 -3.54
N THR A 44 -8.07 -10.64 -3.14
CA THR A 44 -7.07 -11.37 -3.93
C THR A 44 -7.61 -11.75 -5.31
N THR A 45 -8.89 -12.13 -5.39
CA THR A 45 -9.56 -12.43 -6.67
C THR A 45 -9.63 -11.19 -7.56
N THR A 46 -10.01 -10.03 -7.00
CA THR A 46 -10.01 -8.75 -7.74
C THR A 46 -8.63 -8.42 -8.29
N LEU A 47 -7.59 -8.54 -7.47
CA LEU A 47 -6.20 -8.28 -7.90
C LEU A 47 -5.72 -9.25 -8.98
N GLN A 48 -6.09 -10.53 -8.89
CA GLN A 48 -5.80 -11.52 -9.92
C GLN A 48 -6.47 -11.15 -11.26
N ASN A 49 -7.72 -10.68 -11.21
CA ASN A 49 -8.42 -10.23 -12.41
C ASN A 49 -7.73 -9.02 -13.04
N LEU A 50 -7.42 -7.99 -12.24
CA LEU A 50 -6.68 -6.79 -12.70
C LEU A 50 -5.33 -7.17 -13.33
N ARG A 51 -4.59 -8.07 -12.70
CA ARG A 51 -3.32 -8.58 -13.24
C ARG A 51 -3.51 -9.34 -14.54
N SER A 52 -4.55 -10.15 -14.65
CA SER A 52 -4.88 -10.89 -15.87
C SER A 52 -5.22 -9.94 -17.03
N GLU A 53 -5.94 -8.86 -16.76
CA GLU A 53 -6.23 -7.81 -17.75
C GLU A 53 -4.97 -7.06 -18.14
N ALA A 54 -4.12 -6.73 -17.16
CA ALA A 54 -2.86 -6.06 -17.38
C ALA A 54 -1.90 -6.87 -18.27
N SER A 55 -1.86 -8.20 -18.07
CA SER A 55 -1.00 -9.09 -18.85
C SER A 55 -1.33 -9.12 -20.35
N LYS A 56 -2.55 -8.75 -20.74
CA LYS A 56 -3.01 -8.72 -22.14
C LYS A 56 -2.58 -7.45 -22.88
N ILE A 57 -2.02 -6.47 -22.16
CA ILE A 57 -1.65 -5.17 -22.73
C ILE A 57 -0.36 -5.33 -23.53
N LYS A 58 -0.39 -4.89 -24.79
CA LYS A 58 0.81 -4.85 -25.62
C LYS A 58 1.79 -3.81 -25.09
N PRO A 59 3.10 -4.12 -25.02
CA PRO A 59 4.10 -3.16 -24.60
C PRO A 59 4.10 -1.96 -25.57
N VAL A 60 4.23 -0.77 -24.98
CA VAL A 60 4.28 0.50 -25.72
C VAL A 60 5.71 1.03 -25.69
N ASN A 61 6.35 1.07 -26.86
CA ASN A 61 7.72 1.57 -27.00
C ASN A 61 7.71 3.09 -27.22
N LEU A 62 7.35 3.82 -26.16
CA LEU A 62 7.40 5.27 -26.10
C LEU A 62 8.32 5.71 -24.97
N TYR A 63 9.21 6.64 -25.29
CA TYR A 63 10.23 7.15 -24.39
C TYR A 63 10.05 8.64 -24.17
N PRO A 64 10.19 9.14 -22.92
CA PRO A 64 10.19 10.56 -22.63
C PRO A 64 11.16 11.34 -23.51
N VAL A 65 10.73 12.50 -23.96
CA VAL A 65 11.59 13.47 -24.64
C VAL A 65 11.29 14.86 -24.11
N GLN A 66 12.34 15.62 -23.85
CA GLN A 66 12.23 17.01 -23.43
C GLN A 66 12.63 17.94 -24.59
N GLN A 67 11.79 18.92 -24.87
CA GLN A 67 12.10 20.01 -25.80
C GLN A 67 11.54 21.32 -25.24
N ASN A 68 12.32 22.39 -25.29
CA ASN A 68 11.91 23.74 -24.85
C ASN A 68 11.30 23.77 -23.43
N GLY A 69 11.85 22.97 -22.51
CA GLY A 69 11.37 22.91 -21.12
C GLY A 69 10.05 22.15 -20.92
N LYS A 70 9.52 21.49 -21.96
CA LYS A 70 8.31 20.66 -21.92
C LYS A 70 8.64 19.21 -22.23
N TYR A 71 7.79 18.31 -21.76
CA TYR A 71 7.94 16.87 -21.94
C TYR A 71 6.83 16.29 -22.80
N GLY A 72 7.22 15.34 -23.64
CA GLY A 72 6.37 14.54 -24.52
C GLY A 72 6.97 13.15 -24.69
N TYR A 73 6.59 12.46 -25.76
CA TYR A 73 7.08 11.10 -26.01
C TYR A 73 7.48 10.89 -27.46
N LYS A 74 8.55 10.13 -27.65
CA LYS A 74 9.06 9.69 -28.94
C LYS A 74 9.09 8.17 -29.04
N ASN A 75 9.04 7.62 -30.25
CA ASN A 75 9.25 6.20 -30.46
C ASN A 75 10.74 5.83 -30.47
N GLY A 76 11.05 4.53 -30.61
CA GLY A 76 12.43 4.02 -30.69
C GLY A 76 13.25 4.53 -31.88
N TYR A 77 12.60 5.09 -32.91
CA TYR A 77 13.26 5.71 -34.07
C TYR A 77 13.49 7.23 -33.89
N GLY A 78 13.15 7.78 -32.72
CA GLY A 78 13.30 9.20 -32.44
C GLY A 78 12.16 10.10 -32.95
N LYS A 79 11.15 9.54 -33.63
CA LYS A 79 9.98 10.31 -34.08
C LYS A 79 9.11 10.69 -32.88
N ILE A 80 8.77 11.97 -32.76
CA ILE A 80 7.84 12.47 -31.74
C ILE A 80 6.44 11.92 -32.03
N MET A 81 5.88 11.22 -31.06
CA MET A 81 4.55 10.62 -31.12
C MET A 81 3.54 11.43 -30.31
N ILE A 82 3.99 11.99 -29.18
CA ILE A 82 3.21 12.89 -28.33
C ILE A 82 4.04 14.16 -28.18
N GLN A 83 3.51 15.29 -28.66
CA GLN A 83 4.23 16.56 -28.66
C GLN A 83 4.59 16.99 -27.24
N PRO A 84 5.77 17.60 -27.02
CA PRO A 84 6.13 18.15 -25.72
C PRO A 84 5.15 19.22 -25.24
N GLN A 85 4.36 18.89 -24.22
CA GLN A 85 3.33 19.77 -23.65
C GLN A 85 3.24 19.69 -22.12
N PHE A 86 3.67 18.58 -21.54
CA PHE A 86 3.61 18.31 -20.12
C PHE A 86 4.76 18.96 -19.35
N HIS A 87 4.58 19.14 -18.04
CA HIS A 87 5.63 19.69 -17.19
C HIS A 87 6.74 18.65 -16.93
N ARG A 88 6.35 17.40 -16.67
CA ARG A 88 7.24 16.23 -16.60
C ARG A 88 6.49 14.97 -17.03
N THR A 89 7.24 13.96 -17.44
CA THR A 89 6.73 12.64 -17.84
C THR A 89 7.71 11.55 -17.40
N GLU A 90 7.22 10.38 -17.03
CA GLU A 90 8.05 9.19 -16.78
C GLU A 90 7.82 8.13 -17.87
N LEU A 91 8.40 6.94 -17.72
CA LEU A 91 8.32 5.86 -18.70
C LEU A 91 6.89 5.32 -18.89
N PHE A 92 6.66 4.67 -20.04
CA PHE A 92 5.44 3.92 -20.28
C PHE A 92 5.50 2.55 -19.60
N HIS A 93 4.53 2.27 -18.72
CA HIS A 93 4.33 0.96 -18.08
C HIS A 93 2.88 0.52 -18.27
N GLU A 94 2.65 -0.74 -18.66
CA GLU A 94 1.31 -1.30 -18.93
C GLU A 94 0.45 -0.40 -19.85
N GLY A 95 1.09 0.17 -20.87
CA GLY A 95 0.46 1.03 -21.87
C GLY A 95 0.06 2.42 -21.36
N ARG A 96 0.58 2.86 -20.21
CA ARG A 96 0.32 4.18 -19.61
C ARG A 96 1.61 4.92 -19.37
N GLY A 97 1.66 6.19 -19.76
CA GLY A 97 2.76 7.10 -19.46
C GLY A 97 2.36 8.02 -18.31
N GLN A 98 3.19 8.11 -17.27
CA GLN A 98 2.94 9.03 -16.17
C GLN A 98 3.19 10.47 -16.61
N ILE A 99 2.31 11.39 -16.20
CA ILE A 99 2.45 12.83 -16.41
C ILE A 99 2.41 13.55 -15.08
N ILE A 100 3.22 14.58 -14.91
CA ILE A 100 3.35 15.34 -13.66
C ILE A 100 3.08 16.81 -13.94
N ASP A 101 2.28 17.46 -13.09
CA ASP A 101 2.01 18.90 -13.14
C ASP A 101 3.05 19.70 -12.34
N ARG A 102 2.93 21.03 -12.33
CA ARG A 102 3.86 21.92 -11.60
C ARG A 102 3.77 21.80 -10.07
N ASN A 103 2.69 21.22 -9.57
CA ASN A 103 2.41 21.04 -8.15
C ASN A 103 2.74 19.62 -7.66
N TRP A 104 3.48 18.86 -8.47
CA TRP A 104 3.87 17.47 -8.23
C TRP A 104 2.71 16.48 -8.14
N PHE A 105 1.56 16.83 -8.72
CA PHE A 105 0.48 15.88 -8.91
C PHE A 105 0.67 15.11 -10.20
N GLN A 106 0.36 13.83 -10.14
CA GLN A 106 0.64 12.84 -11.15
C GLN A 106 -0.67 12.25 -11.66
N GLY A 107 -0.70 12.03 -12.97
CA GLY A 107 -1.77 11.37 -13.70
C GLY A 107 -1.16 10.49 -14.78
N PHE A 108 -2.00 9.97 -15.67
CA PHE A 108 -1.56 9.06 -16.72
C PHE A 108 -2.19 9.39 -18.05
N ILE A 109 -1.42 9.18 -19.11
CA ILE A 109 -1.86 9.24 -20.49
C ILE A 109 -1.77 7.87 -21.15
N ASN A 110 -2.57 7.66 -22.18
CA ASN A 110 -2.41 6.50 -23.06
C ASN A 110 -1.38 6.78 -24.17
N ALA A 111 -1.12 5.77 -25.01
CA ALA A 111 -0.16 5.88 -26.11
C ALA A 111 -0.54 6.90 -27.20
N LYS A 112 -1.79 7.40 -27.21
CA LYS A 112 -2.25 8.48 -28.08
C LYS A 112 -2.04 9.87 -27.47
N GLY A 113 -1.61 9.94 -26.21
CA GLY A 113 -1.45 11.19 -25.47
C GLY A 113 -2.72 11.69 -24.79
N GLU A 114 -3.79 10.90 -24.77
CA GLU A 114 -5.04 11.25 -24.09
C GLU A 114 -4.89 11.00 -22.59
N ILE A 115 -5.30 11.97 -21.77
CA ILE A 115 -5.34 11.82 -20.31
C ILE A 115 -6.40 10.78 -19.96
N VAL A 116 -5.97 9.69 -19.35
CA VAL A 116 -6.80 8.56 -18.92
C VAL A 116 -6.93 8.48 -17.40
N ILE A 117 -6.02 9.14 -16.67
CA ILE A 117 -6.14 9.42 -15.24
C ILE A 117 -5.69 10.88 -15.05
N PRO A 118 -6.55 11.79 -14.55
CA PRO A 118 -6.17 13.17 -14.27
C PRO A 118 -5.01 13.28 -13.26
N GLN A 119 -4.28 14.40 -13.27
CA GLN A 119 -3.23 14.66 -12.29
C GLN A 119 -3.83 14.99 -10.91
N GLU A 120 -4.26 13.97 -10.18
CA GLU A 120 -4.94 14.09 -8.88
C GLU A 120 -4.17 13.47 -7.72
N PHE A 121 -3.14 12.67 -8.02
CA PHE A 121 -2.43 11.85 -7.04
C PHE A 121 -1.01 12.35 -6.81
N ARG A 122 -0.38 12.00 -5.69
CA ARG A 122 1.04 12.25 -5.40
C ARG A 122 1.78 10.94 -5.18
N GLY A 123 3.09 10.92 -5.46
CA GLY A 123 3.97 9.77 -5.17
C GLY A 123 3.46 8.45 -5.72
N VAL A 124 2.92 8.50 -6.92
CA VAL A 124 2.39 7.37 -7.67
C VAL A 124 3.52 6.57 -8.29
N THR A 125 3.47 5.26 -8.10
CA THR A 125 4.40 4.31 -8.73
C THR A 125 3.98 3.99 -10.16
N ASP A 126 4.85 3.31 -10.91
CA ASP A 126 4.44 2.67 -12.15
C ASP A 126 3.35 1.62 -11.92
N PHE A 127 2.54 1.39 -12.95
CA PHE A 127 1.57 0.29 -12.96
C PHE A 127 2.30 -1.05 -13.01
N ALA A 128 1.94 -1.95 -12.10
CA ALA A 128 2.41 -3.33 -12.06
C ALA A 128 1.28 -4.27 -11.64
N GLY A 129 0.91 -5.18 -12.54
CA GLY A 129 -0.23 -6.08 -12.32
C GLY A 129 -1.57 -5.34 -12.29
N GLY A 130 -1.71 -4.26 -13.04
CA GLY A 130 -2.95 -3.49 -13.13
C GLY A 130 -3.21 -2.53 -11.97
N VAL A 131 -2.25 -2.33 -11.07
CA VAL A 131 -2.38 -1.44 -9.91
C VAL A 131 -1.16 -0.52 -9.77
N ALA A 132 -1.37 0.64 -9.16
CA ALA A 132 -0.32 1.56 -8.76
C ALA A 132 -0.57 2.08 -7.34
N TYR A 133 0.49 2.26 -6.55
CA TYR A 133 0.39 2.91 -5.23
C TYR A 133 0.26 4.43 -5.39
N PHE A 134 -0.37 5.12 -4.45
CA PHE A 134 -0.34 6.58 -4.35
C PHE A 134 -0.12 7.05 -2.89
N SER A 135 0.55 8.18 -2.75
CA SER A 135 0.94 8.80 -1.48
C SER A 135 0.30 10.16 -1.20
N GLY A 136 -0.95 10.36 -1.65
CA GLY A 136 -1.74 11.57 -1.42
C GLY A 136 -2.63 11.90 -2.60
N THR A 137 -3.67 12.68 -2.35
CA THR A 137 -4.52 13.26 -3.38
C THR A 137 -4.51 14.79 -3.29
N ARG A 138 -5.15 15.47 -4.24
CA ARG A 138 -5.37 16.93 -4.17
C ARG A 138 -6.18 17.33 -2.94
N GLU A 139 -7.16 16.52 -2.57
CA GLU A 139 -8.07 16.78 -1.45
C GLU A 139 -7.45 16.41 -0.11
N ASP A 140 -6.68 15.33 -0.07
CA ASP A 140 -6.09 14.80 1.16
C ASP A 140 -4.66 14.30 0.93
N GLN A 141 -3.69 15.08 1.43
CA GLN A 141 -2.27 14.74 1.34
C GLN A 141 -1.85 13.59 2.26
N LYS A 142 -2.69 13.15 3.19
CA LYS A 142 -2.45 11.99 4.07
C LYS A 142 -3.05 10.70 3.51
N LYS A 143 -3.93 10.78 2.52
CA LYS A 143 -4.54 9.60 1.91
C LYS A 143 -3.50 8.71 1.24
N ARG A 144 -3.50 7.42 1.54
CA ARG A 144 -2.60 6.41 0.95
C ARG A 144 -3.42 5.25 0.42
N GLY A 145 -2.95 4.61 -0.63
CA GLY A 145 -3.71 3.51 -1.20
C GLY A 145 -3.18 3.01 -2.54
N PHE A 146 -4.03 2.24 -3.20
CA PHE A 146 -3.80 1.70 -4.52
C PHE A 146 -4.93 2.12 -5.45
N ILE A 147 -4.55 2.48 -6.67
CA ILE A 147 -5.47 2.74 -7.76
C ILE A 147 -5.40 1.63 -8.79
N ASP A 148 -6.52 1.35 -9.43
CA ASP A 148 -6.56 0.55 -10.65
C ASP A 148 -6.12 1.38 -11.86
N ARG A 149 -6.09 0.72 -13.03
CA ARG A 149 -5.76 1.39 -14.30
C ARG A 149 -6.77 2.47 -14.68
N ASN A 150 -7.95 2.56 -14.11
CA ASN A 150 -8.91 3.62 -14.40
C ASN A 150 -8.80 4.80 -13.42
N GLY A 151 -7.90 4.72 -12.43
CA GLY A 151 -7.75 5.72 -11.38
C GLY A 151 -8.71 5.52 -10.21
N ASN A 152 -9.48 4.42 -10.18
CA ASN A 152 -10.34 4.12 -9.05
C ASN A 152 -9.49 3.65 -7.88
N ILE A 153 -9.73 4.20 -6.69
CA ILE A 153 -9.10 3.74 -5.47
C ILE A 153 -9.69 2.38 -5.10
N ILE A 154 -8.89 1.31 -5.25
CA ILE A 154 -9.30 -0.07 -4.95
C ILE A 154 -8.97 -0.48 -3.53
N LEU A 155 -8.01 0.19 -2.91
CA LEU A 155 -7.64 0.00 -1.51
C LEU A 155 -7.18 1.31 -0.91
N GLU A 156 -7.77 1.67 0.21
CA GLU A 156 -7.35 2.77 1.06
C GLU A 156 -6.63 2.21 2.29
N LEU A 157 -5.44 2.73 2.58
CA LEU A 157 -4.68 2.34 3.77
C LEU A 157 -5.09 3.26 4.92
N ARG A 158 -5.78 2.69 5.90
CA ARG A 158 -6.22 3.41 7.11
C ARG A 158 -5.31 3.07 8.28
N ASN A 159 -5.02 4.04 9.13
CA ASN A 159 -4.21 3.88 10.35
C ASN A 159 -2.81 3.33 10.10
N VAL A 160 -2.22 3.67 8.94
CA VAL A 160 -0.80 3.43 8.69
C VAL A 160 -0.09 4.75 9.02
N ASP A 161 0.13 5.00 10.32
CA ASP A 161 0.99 6.09 10.80
C ASP A 161 2.47 5.84 10.47
N ALA A 162 2.76 4.75 9.75
CA ALA A 162 4.04 4.49 9.16
C ALA A 162 4.24 5.38 7.93
N HIS A 163 5.36 6.07 7.89
CA HIS A 163 6.02 6.34 6.61
C HIS A 163 6.19 5.02 5.88
N ILE A 164 5.30 4.72 4.94
CA ILE A 164 5.47 3.58 4.06
C ILE A 164 6.55 3.99 3.06
N GLU A 165 7.80 3.69 3.39
CA GLU A 165 8.85 3.61 2.39
C GLU A 165 8.55 2.35 1.56
N THR A 166 7.53 2.44 0.70
CA THR A 166 7.41 1.49 -0.39
C THR A 166 8.57 1.80 -1.32
N PHE A 167 9.70 1.14 -1.09
CA PHE A 167 10.72 1.01 -2.12
C PHE A 167 9.96 0.60 -3.40
N PRO A 168 10.22 1.30 -4.51
CA PRO A 168 9.42 1.10 -5.70
C PRO A 168 9.53 -0.37 -6.10
N TYR A 169 8.47 -0.88 -6.72
CA TYR A 169 8.38 -2.22 -7.31
C TYR A 169 7.96 -3.37 -6.38
N SER A 170 6.67 -3.42 -6.06
CA SER A 170 5.82 -4.51 -6.55
C SER A 170 4.38 -4.21 -6.16
N GLY A 171 3.48 -4.19 -7.15
CA GLY A 171 2.06 -4.35 -6.86
C GLY A 171 1.82 -5.62 -6.02
N PHE A 172 0.63 -5.77 -5.44
CA PHE A 172 0.29 -6.92 -4.61
C PHE A 172 0.76 -8.26 -5.22
N ASN A 173 1.67 -8.95 -4.53
CA ASN A 173 2.01 -10.32 -4.87
C ASN A 173 1.19 -11.25 -3.98
N ASN A 174 0.29 -12.02 -4.59
CA ASN A 174 -0.66 -12.90 -3.88
C ASN A 174 -1.50 -12.19 -2.79
N GLY A 175 -1.92 -10.94 -3.04
CA GLY A 175 -2.75 -10.19 -2.08
C GLY A 175 -1.98 -9.59 -0.90
N ARG A 176 -0.63 -9.64 -0.92
CA ARG A 176 0.23 -9.02 0.09
C ARG A 176 1.24 -8.05 -0.54
N ILE A 177 1.58 -7.02 0.24
CA ILE A 177 2.68 -6.10 -0.03
C ILE A 177 3.60 -6.14 1.17
N THR A 178 4.87 -6.40 0.91
CA THR A 178 5.92 -6.23 1.92
C THR A 178 6.27 -4.75 1.95
N ALA A 179 6.13 -4.13 3.11
CA ALA A 179 6.42 -2.71 3.28
C ALA A 179 7.27 -2.48 4.52
N TYR A 180 8.09 -1.44 4.47
CA TYR A 180 8.77 -0.93 5.66
C TYR A 180 7.74 -0.14 6.45
N LEU A 181 7.45 -0.59 7.66
CA LEU A 181 6.49 0.07 8.54
C LEU A 181 7.24 0.62 9.74
N HIS A 182 7.24 1.95 9.87
CA HIS A 182 7.71 2.63 11.06
C HIS A 182 6.58 2.71 12.09
N LYS A 183 6.87 2.33 13.33
CA LYS A 183 5.93 2.46 14.45
C LYS A 183 5.84 3.89 15.01
N HIS A 184 6.67 4.82 14.53
CA HIS A 184 6.77 6.18 15.04
C HIS A 184 6.72 7.25 13.94
N GLU A 185 5.93 8.31 14.18
CA GLU A 185 5.61 9.44 13.29
C GLU A 185 6.81 10.36 12.95
N SER A 186 7.99 10.15 13.53
CA SER A 186 9.05 11.16 13.62
C SER A 186 10.42 10.68 13.12
N VAL A 187 10.49 10.15 11.89
CA VAL A 187 11.77 10.00 11.20
C VAL A 187 11.84 11.04 10.07
N PRO A 188 12.67 12.10 10.19
CA PRO A 188 12.81 13.12 9.17
C PRO A 188 13.33 12.50 7.86
N TRP A 189 12.86 13.03 6.73
CA TRP A 189 13.28 12.64 5.39
C TRP A 189 14.79 12.82 5.20
N GLY A 190 15.54 11.73 5.24
CA GLY A 190 16.96 11.69 4.90
C GLY A 190 17.84 11.13 6.02
N GLY A 191 18.33 9.91 5.82
CA GLY A 191 19.50 9.43 6.53
C GLY A 191 19.22 8.78 7.89
N PHE A 192 19.33 7.46 7.88
CA PHE A 192 20.11 6.67 8.84
C PHE A 192 20.79 7.48 9.97
N LEU A 193 20.46 7.10 11.22
CA LEU A 193 21.05 7.53 12.50
C LEU A 193 20.41 8.79 13.11
N PHE A 194 19.74 8.60 14.27
CA PHE A 194 19.70 9.66 15.28
C PHE A 194 21.14 10.03 15.66
N PRO A 195 21.41 11.27 16.14
CA PRO A 195 22.74 11.73 16.55
C PRO A 195 23.42 10.90 17.66
N TYR A 196 22.78 9.83 18.15
CA TYR A 196 23.25 8.93 19.21
C TYR A 196 23.47 7.47 18.77
N GLY A 197 23.56 7.18 17.47
CA GLY A 197 24.11 5.90 17.00
C GLY A 197 23.24 4.65 17.16
N ASN A 198 22.04 4.75 17.77
CA ASN A 198 21.16 3.59 17.89
C ASN A 198 20.34 3.38 16.59
N PRO A 199 20.37 2.18 15.98
CA PRO A 199 19.52 1.88 14.85
C PRO A 199 18.06 1.92 15.30
N VAL A 200 17.21 2.61 14.54
CA VAL A 200 15.75 2.47 14.69
C VAL A 200 15.41 1.04 14.32
N PRO A 201 14.74 0.25 15.20
CA PRO A 201 14.37 -1.11 14.86
C PRO A 201 13.46 -1.07 13.62
N ARG A 202 13.94 -1.64 12.52
CA ARG A 202 13.13 -1.85 11.33
C ARG A 202 12.13 -2.93 11.66
N VAL A 203 10.86 -2.56 11.77
CA VAL A 203 9.80 -3.56 11.84
C VAL A 203 9.38 -3.85 10.41
N TYR A 204 9.64 -5.07 9.98
CA TYR A 204 9.11 -5.56 8.72
C TYR A 204 7.64 -5.89 8.93
N GLY A 205 6.79 -5.49 7.98
CA GLY A 205 5.39 -5.85 8.03
C GLY A 205 4.87 -6.21 6.65
N SER A 206 3.89 -7.11 6.63
CA SER A 206 3.08 -7.34 5.45
C SER A 206 1.76 -6.60 5.62
N LEU A 207 1.40 -5.85 4.61
CA LEU A 207 0.06 -5.32 4.45
C LEU A 207 -0.69 -6.27 3.51
N ASP A 208 -1.82 -6.81 3.96
CA ASP A 208 -2.72 -7.46 3.02
C ASP A 208 -3.66 -6.46 2.36
N CYS A 209 -4.28 -6.90 1.27
CA CYS A 209 -5.10 -6.02 0.47
C CYS A 209 -6.47 -5.65 1.10
N THR A 210 -6.70 -6.03 2.37
CA THR A 210 -7.80 -5.50 3.20
C THR A 210 -7.36 -4.31 4.07
N GLY A 211 -6.06 -3.97 4.04
CA GLY A 211 -5.48 -2.93 4.88
C GLY A 211 -4.99 -3.45 6.24
N LYS A 212 -5.09 -4.77 6.51
CA LYS A 212 -4.58 -5.34 7.76
C LYS A 212 -3.06 -5.43 7.69
N VAL A 213 -2.41 -4.84 8.69
CA VAL A 213 -0.97 -4.91 8.89
C VAL A 213 -0.65 -6.10 9.78
N THR A 214 0.28 -6.94 9.33
CA THR A 214 0.89 -7.99 10.15
C THR A 214 2.37 -7.65 10.30
N PHE A 215 2.83 -7.44 11.52
CA PHE A 215 4.24 -7.20 11.81
C PHE A 215 4.97 -8.54 11.94
N GLU A 216 6.13 -8.66 11.30
CA GLU A 216 7.07 -9.74 11.54
C GLU A 216 8.09 -9.24 12.57
N GLU A 217 7.98 -9.71 13.81
CA GLU A 217 9.01 -9.48 14.82
C GLU A 217 10.23 -10.34 14.46
N PHE A 218 11.26 -9.73 13.89
CA PHE A 218 12.57 -10.36 13.79
C PHE A 218 13.17 -10.43 15.20
N VAL A 219 13.03 -11.58 15.85
CA VAL A 219 13.82 -11.92 17.03
C VAL A 219 15.25 -12.13 16.55
N TRP A 220 16.15 -11.20 16.83
CA TRP A 220 17.58 -11.43 16.67
C TRP A 220 17.99 -12.51 17.69
N THR A 221 17.99 -13.78 17.30
CA THR A 221 18.80 -14.78 18.00
C THR A 221 20.25 -14.42 17.73
N ILE A 222 20.85 -13.72 18.69
CA ILE A 222 22.30 -13.51 18.76
C ILE A 222 22.90 -14.89 19.05
N PHE A 223 23.63 -15.44 18.07
CA PHE A 223 24.47 -16.64 18.26
C PHE A 223 25.81 -16.24 18.86
#